data_AF-A0A6B0VDU9-F1
#
_entry.id   AF-A0A6B0VDU9-F1
#
_cell.length_a   1.000
_cell.length_b   1.000
_cell.length_c   1.000
_cell.angle_alpha   90.00
_cell.angle_beta   90.00
_cell.angle_gamma   90.00
#
_symmetry.space_group_name_H-M   'P 1'
#
loop_
_entity.id
_entity.type
_entity.pdbx_description
1 polymer ?
#
loop_
_entity_poly.entity_id
_entity_poly.type
_entity_poly.pdbx_seq_one_letter_code
_entity_poly.pdbx_strand_id
1 'polypeptide(L)'
;MLEVYRLIFLCAIIYVNVTCAPSPEHIVYPKLLEARGINGTKLLHIKDGLTLSLEKLSVLADSLVFTESNDGVAIETIVNGTELEQTLYQDREKMAAVAVKEINDSIQVMGVLNDKLRIAPLPLMARSEEGHLAHRIYEMERSMYHEENDADTLPEQQARTKRRTRAASMKHMPDLFLVEVHVMVDEHHYHVFDRREHLVTYLALTIALVNMRYEDTSGPSIQFLLTSIQKEQGFARTFLEYDIGWPEAKRTYADASPTYKHLLEKYGRSPADITVAVTGLILADNYEYFSYNYVAVKGQARLGGVCHVNYSMVMVEDVPMSFGMVSVLPHELGHALGAPHDGLTEMWNANLPPRNDCRQGKPYGHFIMHPSEPGNGEFSDCSKEHMSAFISTLPESCFKLKTKKNCTTEVKELPGVSLNLTKICEIAHPNFLEWKVQYRGNCRFECCSRLSLNSNEYEETCGVEHFLPDGAECGHGKRCVRGTCGYYDEYGAPTTPRQAA
;
A
#
# COMPACT_ATOMS: atom_id res chain seq x y z
N MET A 1 -32.87 25.28 -51.41
CA MET A 1 -32.09 26.18 -50.52
C MET A 1 -32.28 25.83 -49.05
N LEU A 2 -33.50 25.63 -48.55
CA LEU A 2 -33.75 25.34 -47.12
C LEU A 2 -33.23 23.98 -46.61
N GLU A 3 -33.17 22.94 -47.46
CA GLU A 3 -32.72 21.60 -47.04
C GLU A 3 -31.20 21.48 -46.89
N VAL A 4 -30.43 22.22 -47.69
CA VAL A 4 -28.96 22.23 -47.60
C VAL A 4 -28.50 22.86 -46.28
N TYR A 5 -29.20 23.90 -45.81
CA TYR A 5 -28.92 24.51 -44.51
C TYR A 5 -29.28 23.59 -43.32
N ARG A 6 -30.29 22.72 -43.44
CA ARG A 6 -30.62 21.74 -42.38
C ARG A 6 -29.56 20.64 -42.25
N LEU A 7 -29.01 20.16 -43.37
CA LEU A 7 -27.93 19.17 -43.34
C LEU A 7 -26.63 19.74 -42.76
N ILE A 8 -26.28 20.99 -43.10
CA ILE A 8 -25.10 21.67 -42.58
C ILE A 8 -25.24 21.95 -41.08
N PHE A 9 -26.45 22.31 -40.60
CA PHE A 9 -26.70 22.52 -39.17
C PHE A 9 -26.66 21.21 -38.37
N LEU A 10 -27.18 20.10 -38.92
CA LEU A 10 -27.09 18.78 -38.30
C LEU A 10 -25.64 18.25 -38.27
N CYS A 11 -24.84 18.45 -39.33
CA CYS A 11 -23.42 18.11 -39.31
C CYS A 11 -22.60 19.00 -38.35
N ALA A 12 -22.96 20.27 -38.19
CA ALA A 12 -22.30 21.17 -37.23
C ALA A 12 -22.65 20.85 -35.77
N ILE A 13 -23.88 20.40 -35.48
CA ILE A 13 -24.27 19.95 -34.13
C ILE A 13 -23.58 18.63 -33.75
N ILE A 14 -23.26 17.76 -34.73
CA ILE A 14 -22.47 16.54 -34.49
C ILE A 14 -20.96 16.86 -34.33
N TYR A 15 -20.48 18.00 -34.84
CA TYR A 15 -19.08 18.43 -34.74
C TYR A 15 -18.75 19.31 -33.54
N VAL A 16 -19.76 19.80 -32.80
CA VAL A 16 -19.55 20.65 -31.62
C VAL A 16 -19.82 19.85 -30.34
N ASN A 17 -18.70 19.37 -29.77
CA ASN A 17 -18.52 19.05 -28.35
C ASN A 17 -19.16 17.77 -27.80
N VAL A 18 -18.76 16.62 -28.36
CA VAL A 18 -18.42 15.46 -27.50
C VAL A 18 -16.96 15.08 -27.75
N THR A 19 -16.05 16.00 -27.41
CA THR A 19 -14.72 15.62 -26.96
C THR A 19 -14.78 15.48 -25.43
N CYS A 20 -15.57 14.52 -24.96
CA CYS A 20 -15.40 13.90 -23.63
C CYS A 20 -14.50 12.67 -23.75
N ALA A 21 -13.52 12.71 -24.67
CA ALA A 21 -12.42 11.76 -24.62
C ALA A 21 -11.42 12.32 -23.60
N PRO A 22 -11.11 11.59 -22.51
CA PRO A 22 -9.94 11.86 -21.70
C PRO A 22 -8.72 11.96 -22.62
N SER A 23 -7.72 12.78 -22.24
CA SER A 23 -6.39 12.81 -22.87
C SER A 23 -5.94 11.40 -23.24
N PRO A 24 -5.31 11.17 -24.42
CA PRO A 24 -5.21 9.85 -25.03
C PRO A 24 -4.62 8.84 -24.05
N GLU A 25 -5.49 7.97 -23.53
CA GLU A 25 -5.06 6.74 -22.86
C GLU A 25 -4.27 5.97 -23.91
N HIS A 26 -2.95 5.90 -23.76
CA HIS A 26 -2.10 5.24 -24.74
C HIS A 26 -2.14 3.75 -24.46
N ILE A 27 -2.87 3.04 -25.31
CA ILE A 27 -2.92 1.59 -25.27
C ILE A 27 -1.61 1.06 -25.83
N VAL A 28 -0.94 0.22 -25.05
CA VAL A 28 0.38 -0.35 -25.38
C VAL A 28 0.37 -1.86 -25.16
N TYR A 29 1.39 -2.51 -25.72
CA TYR A 29 1.56 -3.96 -25.66
C TYR A 29 3.00 -4.27 -25.23
N PRO A 30 3.29 -4.23 -23.91
CA PRO A 30 4.63 -4.40 -23.38
C PRO A 30 5.22 -5.76 -23.73
N LYS A 31 6.53 -5.81 -23.95
CA LYS A 31 7.28 -7.03 -24.26
C LYS A 31 8.56 -7.09 -23.43
N LEU A 32 8.93 -8.29 -22.98
CA LEU A 32 10.25 -8.55 -22.43
C LEU A 32 11.23 -8.78 -23.58
N LEU A 33 12.33 -8.05 -23.56
CA LEU A 33 13.45 -8.20 -24.48
C LEU A 33 14.65 -8.70 -23.68
N GLU A 34 15.32 -9.73 -24.19
CA GLU A 34 16.62 -10.16 -23.64
C GLU A 34 17.74 -9.31 -24.24
N ALA A 35 18.51 -8.63 -23.39
CA ALA A 35 19.69 -7.92 -23.83
C ALA A 35 20.79 -8.91 -24.25
N ARG A 36 21.37 -8.74 -25.44
CA ARG A 36 22.51 -9.54 -25.94
C ARG A 36 23.85 -9.12 -25.28
N GLY A 37 23.87 -8.97 -23.95
CA GLY A 37 25.02 -8.53 -23.17
C GLY A 37 25.39 -9.54 -22.07
N ILE A 38 26.59 -9.39 -21.52
CA ILE A 38 27.26 -10.34 -20.61
C ILE A 38 26.48 -10.54 -19.27
N ASN A 39 25.57 -9.63 -18.94
CA ASN A 39 24.85 -9.61 -17.65
C ASN A 39 23.39 -10.10 -17.72
N GLY A 40 22.84 -10.45 -18.89
CA GLY A 40 21.47 -10.98 -18.99
C GLY A 40 20.35 -10.06 -18.48
N THR A 41 20.58 -8.74 -18.43
CA THR A 41 19.60 -7.75 -17.96
C THR A 41 18.33 -7.82 -18.82
N LYS A 42 17.17 -8.08 -18.18
CA LYS A 42 15.87 -8.06 -18.85
C LYS A 42 15.47 -6.61 -19.14
N LEU A 43 15.07 -6.32 -20.37
CA LEU A 43 14.53 -5.02 -20.74
C LEU A 43 13.02 -5.15 -20.93
N LEU A 44 12.25 -4.24 -20.34
CA LEU A 44 10.81 -4.15 -20.58
C LEU A 44 10.56 -3.06 -21.60
N HIS A 45 10.28 -3.44 -22.84
CA HIS A 45 9.89 -2.50 -23.89
C HIS A 45 8.38 -2.25 -23.82
N ILE A 46 7.97 -0.98 -23.69
CA ILE A 46 6.57 -0.60 -23.52
C ILE A 46 6.04 0.06 -24.81
N LYS A 47 6.78 1.05 -25.32
CA LYS A 47 6.57 1.70 -26.62
C LYS A 47 7.86 2.38 -27.08
N ASP A 48 7.87 2.91 -28.29
CA ASP A 48 9.00 3.72 -28.77
C ASP A 48 9.31 4.87 -27.81
N GLY A 49 10.59 4.97 -27.43
CA GLY A 49 11.07 5.95 -26.45
C GLY A 49 10.80 5.60 -24.98
N LEU A 50 10.15 4.47 -24.68
CA LEU A 50 9.83 4.03 -23.32
C LEU A 50 10.17 2.55 -23.10
N THR A 51 11.35 2.32 -22.53
CA THR A 51 11.88 1.00 -22.17
C THR A 51 12.46 1.07 -20.76
N LEU A 52 12.14 0.11 -19.90
CA LEU A 52 12.73 0.00 -18.56
C LEU A 52 13.85 -1.02 -18.53
N SER A 53 14.93 -0.72 -17.82
CA SER A 53 15.97 -1.69 -17.46
C SER A 53 15.56 -2.36 -16.15
N LEU A 54 15.25 -3.66 -16.18
CA LEU A 54 14.67 -4.33 -15.01
C LEU A 54 15.77 -4.80 -14.06
N GLU A 55 15.97 -4.07 -12.96
CA GLU A 55 16.71 -4.52 -11.79
C GLU A 55 15.75 -5.21 -10.80
N LYS A 56 16.20 -6.24 -10.09
CA LYS A 56 15.40 -6.88 -9.04
C LYS A 56 15.18 -5.94 -7.87
N LEU A 57 13.95 -5.91 -7.37
CA LEU A 57 13.54 -5.13 -6.21
C LEU A 57 13.62 -6.00 -4.94
N SER A 58 14.09 -5.44 -3.82
CA SER A 58 13.94 -6.05 -2.49
C SER A 58 13.49 -5.01 -1.46
N VAL A 59 12.27 -5.16 -0.94
CA VAL A 59 11.58 -4.21 -0.05
C VAL A 59 10.62 -4.89 0.93
N LEU A 60 10.42 -6.19 0.81
CA LEU A 60 9.56 -6.99 1.67
C LEU A 60 10.42 -7.75 2.69
N ALA A 61 9.90 -7.91 3.90
CA ALA A 61 10.43 -8.93 4.78
C ALA A 61 10.20 -10.32 4.18
N ASP A 62 11.11 -11.28 4.42
CA ASP A 62 11.01 -12.66 3.94
C ASP A 62 9.62 -13.27 4.22
N SER A 63 9.07 -12.96 5.40
CA SER A 63 7.72 -13.30 5.82
C SER A 63 6.97 -12.02 6.21
N LEU A 64 6.01 -11.64 5.36
CA LEU A 64 5.14 -10.49 5.60
C LEU A 64 3.87 -10.95 6.34
N VAL A 65 3.51 -10.29 7.42
CA VAL A 65 2.27 -10.58 8.16
C VAL A 65 1.12 -9.80 7.56
N PHE A 66 0.07 -10.48 7.11
CA PHE A 66 -1.15 -9.87 6.59
C PHE A 66 -2.31 -10.11 7.56
N THR A 67 -2.88 -9.05 8.10
CA THR A 67 -3.96 -9.12 9.08
C THR A 67 -5.28 -8.65 8.48
N GLU A 68 -6.31 -9.46 8.62
CA GLU A 68 -7.69 -9.14 8.21
C GLU A 68 -8.62 -9.32 9.39
N SER A 69 -9.47 -8.33 9.64
CA SER A 69 -10.55 -8.46 10.61
C SER A 69 -11.81 -8.96 9.90
N ASN A 70 -12.25 -10.17 10.22
CA ASN A 70 -13.55 -10.69 9.81
C ASN A 70 -14.42 -10.81 11.07
N ASP A 71 -15.52 -10.07 11.12
CA ASP A 71 -16.49 -10.07 12.24
C ASP A 71 -15.86 -9.83 13.63
N GLY A 72 -14.81 -8.99 13.69
CA GLY A 72 -14.10 -8.65 14.93
C GLY A 72 -13.01 -9.63 15.36
N VAL A 73 -12.78 -10.70 14.60
CA VAL A 73 -11.64 -11.62 14.79
C VAL A 73 -10.53 -11.27 13.80
N ALA A 74 -9.36 -10.91 14.33
CA ALA A 74 -8.17 -10.66 13.53
C ALA A 74 -7.54 -12.00 13.11
N ILE A 75 -7.48 -12.24 11.80
CA ILE A 75 -6.83 -13.40 11.19
C ILE A 75 -5.49 -12.94 10.62
N GLU A 76 -4.39 -13.54 11.08
CA GLU A 76 -3.04 -13.33 10.55
C GLU A 76 -2.73 -14.39 9.49
N THR A 77 -2.29 -13.95 8.32
CA THR A 77 -1.77 -14.81 7.24
C THR A 77 -0.33 -14.43 6.97
N ILE A 78 0.56 -15.42 6.88
CA ILE A 78 1.95 -15.17 6.46
C ILE A 78 2.02 -15.20 4.93
N VAL A 79 2.49 -14.11 4.34
CA VAL A 79 2.74 -13.96 2.91
C VAL A 79 4.24 -14.09 2.67
N ASN A 80 4.64 -14.94 1.74
CA ASN A 80 6.05 -15.13 1.38
C ASN A 80 6.55 -13.93 0.58
N GLY A 81 7.32 -13.05 1.23
CA GLY A 81 7.87 -11.85 0.59
C GLY A 81 8.85 -12.19 -0.52
N THR A 82 9.72 -13.18 -0.30
CA THR A 82 10.72 -13.63 -1.28
C THR A 82 10.06 -14.13 -2.57
N GLU A 83 8.92 -14.81 -2.50
CA GLU A 83 8.16 -15.25 -3.68
C GLU A 83 7.55 -14.06 -4.44
N LEU A 84 6.98 -13.08 -3.73
CA LEU A 84 6.41 -11.90 -4.36
C LEU A 84 7.47 -11.07 -5.11
N GLU A 85 8.65 -10.88 -4.50
CA GLU A 85 9.78 -10.13 -5.08
C GLU A 85 10.30 -10.75 -6.39
N GLN A 86 10.03 -12.02 -6.66
CA GLN A 86 10.37 -12.65 -7.94
C GLN A 86 9.70 -11.99 -9.14
N THR A 87 8.62 -11.24 -8.93
CA THR A 87 7.90 -10.52 -9.99
C THR A 87 8.09 -9.01 -9.94
N LEU A 88 8.81 -8.48 -8.96
CA LEU A 88 8.98 -7.04 -8.76
C LEU A 88 10.33 -6.55 -9.28
N TYR A 89 10.28 -5.41 -9.95
CA TYR A 89 11.42 -4.81 -10.61
C TYR A 89 11.42 -3.30 -10.46
N GLN A 90 12.60 -2.71 -10.60
CA GLN A 90 12.82 -1.28 -10.58
C GLN A 90 13.77 -0.82 -11.70
N ASP A 91 13.68 0.46 -12.04
CA ASP A 91 14.63 1.19 -12.88
C ASP A 91 14.90 2.54 -12.18
N ARG A 92 16.02 2.61 -11.47
CA ARG A 92 16.38 3.76 -10.62
C ARG A 92 16.55 5.04 -11.43
N GLU A 93 17.15 4.95 -12.62
CA GLU A 93 17.36 6.12 -13.49
C GLU A 93 16.04 6.77 -13.91
N LYS A 94 14.99 5.96 -14.04
CA LYS A 94 13.65 6.43 -14.42
C LYS A 94 12.71 6.61 -13.24
N MET A 95 13.14 6.36 -12.01
CA MET A 95 12.29 6.33 -10.81
C MET A 95 11.06 5.43 -11.02
N ALA A 96 11.27 4.27 -11.66
CA ALA A 96 10.21 3.35 -12.04
C ALA A 96 10.23 2.09 -11.16
N ALA A 97 9.05 1.59 -10.82
CA ALA A 97 8.87 0.33 -10.11
C ALA A 97 7.65 -0.40 -10.68
N VAL A 98 7.84 -1.64 -11.13
CA VAL A 98 6.81 -2.42 -11.82
C VAL A 98 6.79 -3.86 -11.35
N ALA A 99 5.59 -4.42 -11.26
CA ALA A 99 5.36 -5.85 -11.19
C ALA A 99 5.20 -6.40 -12.61
N VAL A 100 5.97 -7.43 -12.96
CA VAL A 100 5.94 -8.10 -14.26
C VAL A 100 5.62 -9.58 -14.04
N LYS A 101 4.47 -10.03 -14.55
CA LYS A 101 4.03 -11.44 -14.50
C LYS A 101 3.94 -11.99 -15.91
N GLU A 102 4.56 -13.14 -16.15
CA GLU A 102 4.45 -13.87 -17.41
C GLU A 102 3.17 -14.74 -17.38
N ILE A 103 2.28 -14.59 -18.37
CA ILE A 103 0.98 -15.27 -18.48
C ILE A 103 0.75 -15.70 -19.92
N ASN A 104 0.71 -17.01 -20.19
CA ASN A 104 0.40 -17.60 -21.51
C ASN A 104 1.15 -16.89 -22.66
N ASP A 105 2.48 -16.89 -22.59
CA ASP A 105 3.40 -16.27 -23.57
C ASP A 105 3.23 -14.75 -23.78
N SER A 106 2.48 -14.08 -22.90
CA SER A 106 2.36 -12.63 -22.81
C SER A 106 2.81 -12.16 -21.43
N ILE A 107 2.99 -10.86 -21.25
CA ILE A 107 3.27 -10.27 -19.93
C ILE A 107 2.14 -9.39 -19.43
N GLN A 108 1.93 -9.41 -18.13
CA GLN A 108 1.10 -8.47 -17.39
C GLN A 108 2.02 -7.55 -16.61
N VAL A 109 1.77 -6.24 -16.68
CA VAL A 109 2.61 -5.21 -16.07
C VAL A 109 1.71 -4.24 -15.32
N MET A 110 2.08 -3.95 -14.08
CA MET A 110 1.42 -2.94 -13.25
C MET A 110 2.50 -2.14 -12.50
N GLY A 111 2.34 -0.83 -12.42
CA GLY A 111 3.23 0.00 -11.61
C GLY A 111 3.44 1.41 -12.13
N VAL A 112 4.59 1.97 -11.74
CA VAL A 112 5.02 3.33 -12.05
C VAL A 112 6.15 3.29 -13.08
N LEU A 113 6.00 4.05 -14.16
CA LEU A 113 6.97 4.08 -15.26
C LEU A 113 7.97 5.25 -15.16
N ASN A 114 7.53 6.34 -14.53
CA ASN A 114 8.34 7.51 -14.15
C ASN A 114 7.52 8.44 -13.24
N ASP A 115 7.98 9.68 -13.04
CA ASP A 115 7.32 10.68 -12.20
C ASP A 115 5.85 10.96 -12.59
N LYS A 116 5.49 10.84 -13.87
CA LYS A 116 4.15 11.15 -14.39
C LYS A 116 3.34 9.93 -14.84
N LEU A 117 4.01 8.92 -15.37
CA LEU A 117 3.36 7.83 -16.10
C LEU A 117 3.15 6.61 -15.20
N ARG A 118 1.98 6.00 -15.36
CA ARG A 118 1.58 4.74 -14.72
C ARG A 118 1.21 3.72 -15.80
N ILE A 119 1.30 2.44 -15.45
CA ILE A 119 0.87 1.34 -16.33
C ILE A 119 -0.08 0.39 -15.59
N ALA A 120 -1.16 0.01 -16.25
CA ALA A 120 -2.09 -0.99 -15.75
C ALA A 120 -2.57 -1.92 -16.87
N PRO A 121 -2.79 -3.22 -16.58
CA PRO A 121 -3.26 -4.17 -17.58
C PRO A 121 -4.73 -3.95 -17.93
N LEU A 122 -5.11 -4.25 -19.17
CA LEU A 122 -6.49 -4.24 -19.67
C LEU A 122 -6.90 -5.65 -20.11
N PRO A 123 -7.21 -6.56 -19.16
CA PRO A 123 -7.41 -7.97 -19.45
C PRO A 123 -8.64 -8.27 -20.32
N LEU A 124 -9.62 -7.37 -20.34
CA LEU A 124 -10.85 -7.50 -21.14
C LEU A 124 -10.71 -6.92 -22.55
N MET A 125 -9.60 -6.25 -22.86
CA MET A 125 -9.35 -5.68 -24.18
C MET A 125 -8.75 -6.72 -25.13
N ALA A 126 -8.98 -6.55 -26.43
CA ALA A 126 -8.39 -7.39 -27.46
C ALA A 126 -6.85 -7.37 -27.38
N ARG A 127 -6.27 -8.58 -27.45
CA ARG A 127 -4.82 -8.78 -27.58
C ARG A 127 -4.32 -8.25 -28.92
N SER A 128 -3.02 -7.98 -29.02
CA SER A 128 -2.40 -7.65 -30.31
C SER A 128 -2.45 -8.82 -31.29
N GLU A 129 -2.14 -8.58 -32.56
CA GLU A 129 -2.02 -9.64 -33.58
C GLU A 129 -1.01 -10.73 -33.19
N GLU A 130 0.04 -10.34 -32.43
CA GLU A 130 1.06 -11.25 -31.90
C GLU A 130 0.67 -11.91 -30.57
N GLY A 131 -0.54 -11.65 -30.05
CA GLY A 131 -1.06 -12.27 -28.82
C GLY A 131 -0.70 -11.55 -27.51
N HIS A 132 -0.09 -10.37 -27.57
CA HIS A 132 0.29 -9.59 -26.39
C HIS A 132 -0.93 -8.97 -25.69
N LEU A 133 -0.92 -8.98 -24.36
CA LEU A 133 -1.93 -8.35 -23.52
C LEU A 133 -1.87 -6.83 -23.68
N ALA A 134 -3.03 -6.19 -23.75
CA ALA A 134 -3.14 -4.74 -23.80
C ALA A 134 -2.96 -4.12 -22.40
N HIS A 135 -2.33 -2.96 -22.36
CA HIS A 135 -2.15 -2.15 -21.16
C HIS A 135 -2.50 -0.71 -21.46
N ARG A 136 -2.97 0.02 -20.46
CA ARG A 136 -3.11 1.47 -20.53
C ARG A 136 -1.92 2.14 -19.87
N ILE A 137 -1.39 3.16 -20.54
CA ILE A 137 -0.57 4.19 -19.91
C ILE A 137 -1.45 5.40 -19.66
N TYR A 138 -1.41 5.90 -18.44
CA TYR A 138 -2.10 7.11 -18.04
C TYR A 138 -1.16 8.01 -17.24
N GLU A 139 -1.42 9.32 -17.34
CA GLU A 139 -0.72 10.33 -16.56
C GLU A 139 -1.39 10.50 -15.20
N MET A 140 -0.58 10.65 -14.17
CA MET A 140 -0.98 11.12 -12.86
C MET A 140 -0.41 12.52 -12.68
N GLU A 141 -1.26 13.53 -12.54
CA GLU A 141 -0.78 14.89 -12.27
C GLU A 141 -0.06 14.95 -10.92
N ARG A 142 0.94 15.85 -10.84
CA ARG A 142 1.62 16.14 -9.59
C ARG A 142 0.62 16.84 -8.67
N SER A 143 0.52 16.38 -7.43
CA SER A 143 -0.15 17.15 -6.38
C SER A 143 0.65 18.44 -6.17
N MET A 144 0.22 19.53 -6.79
CA MET A 144 0.77 20.87 -6.61
C MET A 144 -0.26 21.69 -5.86
N TYR A 145 0.19 22.43 -4.84
CA TYR A 145 -0.56 23.38 -3.99
C TYR A 145 -1.31 22.78 -2.79
N HIS A 146 -0.71 22.78 -1.60
CA HIS A 146 -1.41 22.54 -0.33
C HIS A 146 -0.76 23.27 0.85
N GLU A 147 -1.54 23.94 1.70
CA GLU A 147 -1.09 24.36 3.05
C GLU A 147 -1.33 23.18 4.00
N GLU A 148 -0.26 22.52 4.45
CA GLU A 148 -0.34 21.44 5.43
C GLU A 148 -0.52 22.00 6.85
N ASN A 149 -1.15 21.19 7.72
CA ASN A 149 -1.05 21.42 9.15
C ASN A 149 0.39 21.16 9.60
N ASP A 150 1.01 22.15 10.25
CA ASP A 150 2.34 22.03 10.85
C ASP A 150 2.48 20.68 11.58
N ALA A 151 3.60 19.99 11.36
CA ALA A 151 3.92 18.76 12.09
C ALA A 151 3.75 19.03 13.59
N ASP A 152 2.80 18.32 14.19
CA ASP A 152 2.27 18.65 15.50
C ASP A 152 3.41 18.48 16.54
N THR A 153 4.00 19.62 16.94
CA THR A 153 5.28 19.66 17.67
C THR A 153 5.23 18.89 18.99
N LEU A 154 6.39 18.38 19.43
CA LEU A 154 6.48 17.64 20.69
C LEU A 154 6.00 18.49 21.87
N PRO A 155 5.13 17.97 22.77
CA PRO A 155 4.84 18.65 24.02
C PRO A 155 6.14 18.95 24.78
N GLU A 156 6.31 20.21 25.20
CA GLU A 156 7.54 20.77 25.79
C GLU A 156 8.13 19.92 26.93
N GLN A 157 7.28 19.21 27.67
CA GLN A 157 7.69 18.32 28.76
C GLN A 157 8.44 17.06 28.28
N GLN A 158 8.10 16.48 27.12
CA GLN A 158 8.79 15.30 26.58
C GLN A 158 10.15 15.68 25.95
N ALA A 159 10.25 16.87 25.37
CA ALA A 159 11.52 17.40 24.84
C ALA A 159 12.58 17.58 25.95
N ARG A 160 12.17 18.00 27.16
CA ARG A 160 13.06 18.15 28.32
C ARG A 160 13.62 16.82 28.84
N THR A 161 12.84 15.74 28.82
CA THR A 161 13.27 14.42 29.30
C THR A 161 14.27 13.77 28.35
N LYS A 162 14.08 13.92 27.02
CA LYS A 162 15.02 13.42 26.00
C LYS A 162 16.38 14.13 26.02
N ARG A 163 16.46 15.38 26.50
CA ARG A 163 17.73 16.15 26.57
C ARG A 163 18.78 15.52 27.49
N ARG A 164 18.38 14.74 28.50
CA ARG A 164 19.29 14.19 29.53
C ARG A 164 19.98 12.87 29.15
N THR A 165 19.54 12.17 28.11
CA THR A 165 20.09 10.85 27.69
C THR A 165 21.04 10.90 26.48
N ARG A 166 21.32 12.09 25.90
CA ARG A 166 21.88 12.27 24.54
C ARG A 166 23.39 12.07 24.33
N ALA A 167 24.21 11.90 25.36
CA ALA A 167 25.68 11.84 25.18
C ALA A 167 26.22 10.46 24.74
N ALA A 168 25.46 9.37 24.92
CA ALA A 168 25.93 8.01 24.67
C ALA A 168 25.56 7.42 23.28
N SER A 169 24.73 8.13 22.51
CA SER A 169 23.99 7.53 21.38
C SER A 169 24.70 7.64 20.01
N MET A 170 25.56 8.65 19.79
CA MET A 170 26.29 8.77 18.51
C MET A 170 27.21 7.58 18.20
N LYS A 171 27.61 6.80 19.22
CA LYS A 171 28.50 5.64 19.05
C LYS A 171 27.79 4.39 18.48
N HIS A 172 26.46 4.41 18.38
CA HIS A 172 25.63 3.26 18.03
C HIS A 172 24.75 3.48 16.77
N MET A 173 24.91 4.61 16.08
CA MET A 173 24.18 4.85 14.83
C MET A 173 24.74 3.92 13.73
N PRO A 174 23.89 3.10 13.09
CA PRO A 174 24.34 2.24 12.00
C PRO A 174 24.54 3.04 10.71
N ASP A 175 25.37 2.56 9.79
CA ASP A 175 25.51 3.18 8.46
C ASP A 175 24.21 3.08 7.63
N LEU A 176 23.47 1.98 7.82
CA LEU A 176 22.15 1.74 7.23
C LEU A 176 21.11 1.61 8.34
N PHE A 177 20.09 2.46 8.31
CA PHE A 177 18.92 2.37 9.16
C PHE A 177 17.75 1.77 8.39
N LEU A 178 17.49 0.49 8.65
CA LEU A 178 16.30 -0.22 8.17
C LEU A 178 15.11 0.09 9.09
N VAL A 179 14.09 0.73 8.55
CA VAL A 179 12.86 1.09 9.26
C VAL A 179 11.77 0.09 8.92
N GLU A 180 11.34 -0.71 9.88
CA GLU A 180 10.24 -1.66 9.70
C GLU A 180 8.90 -0.92 9.61
N VAL A 181 8.19 -1.08 8.50
CA VAL A 181 6.90 -0.43 8.23
C VAL A 181 5.77 -1.43 8.38
N HIS A 182 4.76 -1.04 9.15
CA HIS A 182 3.44 -1.65 9.18
C HIS A 182 2.47 -0.77 8.39
N VAL A 183 1.80 -1.30 7.38
CA VAL A 183 0.82 -0.53 6.60
C VAL A 183 -0.60 -0.92 7.01
N MET A 184 -1.40 0.05 7.41
CA MET A 184 -2.82 -0.11 7.71
C MET A 184 -3.64 0.55 6.61
N VAL A 185 -4.58 -0.16 6.01
CA VAL A 185 -5.43 0.34 4.91
C VAL A 185 -6.91 0.31 5.32
N ASP A 186 -7.67 1.36 5.01
CA ASP A 186 -9.11 1.40 5.28
C ASP A 186 -9.95 0.73 4.20
N GLU A 187 -11.25 0.56 4.51
CA GLU A 187 -12.23 -0.01 3.59
C GLU A 187 -12.33 0.74 2.27
N HIS A 188 -12.16 2.06 2.30
CA HIS A 188 -12.20 2.89 1.10
C HIS A 188 -11.00 2.64 0.19
N HIS A 189 -9.87 2.18 0.74
CA HIS A 189 -8.69 1.81 -0.01
C HIS A 189 -8.71 0.34 -0.46
N TYR A 190 -8.87 -0.58 0.48
CA TYR A 190 -8.59 -1.99 0.20
C TYR A 190 -9.68 -2.68 -0.63
N HIS A 191 -10.92 -2.17 -0.65
CA HIS A 191 -12.02 -2.80 -1.39
C HIS A 191 -11.84 -2.78 -2.92
N VAL A 192 -10.96 -1.92 -3.43
CA VAL A 192 -10.63 -1.86 -4.86
C VAL A 192 -9.78 -3.04 -5.32
N PHE A 193 -9.13 -3.75 -4.39
CA PHE A 193 -8.26 -4.89 -4.71
C PHE A 193 -9.01 -6.21 -4.53
N ASP A 194 -9.30 -6.88 -5.64
CA ASP A 194 -9.99 -8.19 -5.66
C ASP A 194 -9.22 -9.30 -4.92
N ARG A 195 -7.90 -9.18 -4.85
CA ARG A 195 -7.00 -10.21 -4.30
C ARG A 195 -5.99 -9.58 -3.36
N ARG A 196 -5.69 -10.32 -2.28
CA ARG A 196 -4.65 -9.97 -1.30
C ARG A 196 -3.32 -9.70 -1.99
N GLU A 197 -2.89 -10.56 -2.92
CA GLU A 197 -1.61 -10.38 -3.62
C GLU A 197 -1.52 -9.05 -4.38
N HIS A 198 -2.64 -8.53 -4.90
CA HIS A 198 -2.64 -7.27 -5.65
C HIS A 198 -2.40 -6.08 -4.71
N LEU A 199 -3.06 -6.07 -3.55
CA LEU A 199 -2.82 -5.05 -2.52
C LEU A 199 -1.38 -5.11 -1.99
N VAL A 200 -0.88 -6.32 -1.68
CA VAL A 200 0.50 -6.48 -1.21
C VAL A 200 1.49 -6.00 -2.27
N THR A 201 1.28 -6.36 -3.54
CA THR A 201 2.13 -5.91 -4.66
C THR A 201 2.11 -4.39 -4.80
N TYR A 202 0.92 -3.78 -4.72
CA TYR A 202 0.76 -2.33 -4.82
C TYR A 202 1.51 -1.57 -3.71
N LEU A 203 1.38 -2.03 -2.46
CA LEU A 203 2.08 -1.45 -1.32
C LEU A 203 3.59 -1.70 -1.39
N ALA A 204 4.04 -2.88 -1.84
CA ALA A 204 5.46 -3.17 -2.05
C ALA A 204 6.10 -2.22 -3.07
N LEU A 205 5.47 -2.04 -4.23
CA LEU A 205 5.93 -1.10 -5.25
C LEU A 205 5.91 0.35 -4.73
N THR A 206 4.94 0.70 -3.89
CA THR A 206 4.90 2.02 -3.23
C THR A 206 6.11 2.23 -2.34
N ILE A 207 6.43 1.27 -1.45
CA ILE A 207 7.60 1.36 -0.56
C ILE A 207 8.91 1.38 -1.35
N ALA A 208 9.00 0.67 -2.49
CA ALA A 208 10.13 0.77 -3.40
C ALA A 208 10.35 2.20 -3.92
N LEU A 209 9.28 2.83 -4.38
CA LEU A 209 9.34 4.20 -4.90
C LEU A 209 9.64 5.21 -3.79
N VAL A 210 9.17 4.97 -2.57
CA VAL A 210 9.57 5.74 -1.39
C VAL A 210 11.06 5.57 -1.15
N ASN A 211 11.58 4.35 -1.12
CA ASN A 211 13.01 4.08 -0.91
C ASN A 211 13.89 4.82 -1.91
N MET A 212 13.51 4.90 -3.18
CA MET A 212 14.26 5.66 -4.19
C MET A 212 14.43 7.15 -3.85
N ARG A 213 13.47 7.75 -3.15
CA ARG A 213 13.52 9.15 -2.71
C ARG A 213 14.38 9.37 -1.47
N TYR A 214 14.73 8.30 -0.76
CA TYR A 214 15.63 8.31 0.40
C TYR A 214 17.04 7.83 0.06
N GLU A 215 17.32 7.46 -1.19
CA GLU A 215 18.64 6.94 -1.61
C GLU A 215 19.77 7.96 -1.44
N ASP A 216 19.45 9.26 -1.44
CA ASP A 216 20.41 10.34 -1.24
C ASP A 216 20.72 10.61 0.25
N THR A 217 20.05 9.91 1.17
CA THR A 217 20.33 10.00 2.61
C THR A 217 21.63 9.28 2.97
N SER A 218 22.41 9.90 3.85
CA SER A 218 23.67 9.35 4.34
C SER A 218 23.94 9.79 5.78
N GLY A 219 24.62 8.94 6.55
CA GLY A 219 24.88 9.18 7.97
C GLY A 219 23.60 9.29 8.84
N PRO A 220 22.64 8.36 8.78
CA PRO A 220 22.68 7.07 8.07
C PRO A 220 21.96 7.10 6.72
N SER A 221 22.22 6.11 5.88
CA SER A 221 21.31 5.79 4.77
C SER A 221 20.03 5.16 5.32
N ILE A 222 18.89 5.59 4.81
CA ILE A 222 17.57 5.21 5.33
C ILE A 222 16.87 4.34 4.30
N GLN A 223 16.33 3.21 4.73
CA GLN A 223 15.52 2.33 3.88
C GLN A 223 14.34 1.77 4.68
N PHE A 224 13.19 1.72 4.03
CA PHE A 224 11.96 1.19 4.59
C PHE A 224 11.76 -0.26 4.15
N LEU A 225 11.38 -1.10 5.11
CA LEU A 225 11.09 -2.51 4.92
C LEU A 225 9.63 -2.77 5.24
N LEU A 226 8.85 -3.24 4.25
CA LEU A 226 7.45 -3.59 4.48
C LEU A 226 7.37 -4.94 5.22
N THR A 227 6.91 -4.90 6.47
CA THR A 227 6.90 -6.08 7.36
C THR A 227 5.51 -6.65 7.58
N SER A 228 4.49 -5.80 7.54
CA SER A 228 3.12 -6.23 7.79
C SER A 228 2.10 -5.28 7.17
N ILE A 229 0.93 -5.84 6.83
CA ILE A 229 -0.21 -5.11 6.28
C ILE A 229 -1.45 -5.48 7.09
N GLN A 230 -2.29 -4.51 7.43
CA GLN A 230 -3.55 -4.72 8.13
C GLN A 230 -4.69 -4.02 7.37
N LYS A 231 -5.76 -4.76 7.07
CA LYS A 231 -7.05 -4.17 6.70
C LYS A 231 -7.77 -3.76 7.97
N GLU A 232 -8.08 -2.48 8.12
CA GLU A 232 -8.75 -1.96 9.30
C GLU A 232 -9.98 -1.14 8.90
N GLN A 233 -11.14 -1.53 9.42
CA GLN A 233 -12.40 -0.83 9.11
C GLN A 233 -12.65 0.34 10.05
N GLY A 234 -13.20 1.42 9.51
CA GLY A 234 -13.80 2.50 10.29
C GLY A 234 -12.81 3.31 11.12
N PHE A 235 -11.53 3.37 10.71
CA PHE A 235 -10.58 4.27 11.35
C PHE A 235 -10.74 5.72 10.88
N ALA A 236 -11.28 5.96 9.68
CA ALA A 236 -11.54 7.29 9.16
C ALA A 236 -12.75 7.93 9.88
N ARG A 237 -12.57 9.14 10.42
CA ARG A 237 -13.68 9.97 10.91
C ARG A 237 -14.20 10.77 9.73
N THR A 238 -15.45 10.55 9.32
CA THR A 238 -15.96 11.09 8.06
C THR A 238 -16.94 12.24 8.23
N PHE A 239 -16.98 13.12 7.24
CA PHE A 239 -17.99 14.17 7.09
C PHE A 239 -18.38 14.34 5.62
N LEU A 240 -19.54 14.96 5.37
CA LEU A 240 -20.10 15.14 4.04
C LEU A 240 -20.10 16.63 3.68
N GLU A 241 -19.47 16.98 2.56
CA GLU A 241 -19.45 18.37 2.06
C GLU A 241 -19.44 18.40 0.52
N TYR A 242 -19.65 19.57 -0.09
CA TYR A 242 -19.52 19.76 -1.53
C TYR A 242 -18.13 19.41 -2.04
N ASP A 243 -18.09 18.77 -3.21
CA ASP A 243 -16.83 18.32 -3.79
C ASP A 243 -15.95 19.50 -4.17
N ILE A 244 -14.70 19.41 -3.76
CA ILE A 244 -13.63 20.35 -4.06
C ILE A 244 -13.43 20.34 -5.59
N GLY A 245 -13.69 21.49 -6.21
CA GLY A 245 -13.60 21.62 -7.67
C GLY A 245 -14.86 21.19 -8.42
N TRP A 246 -15.87 20.63 -7.75
CA TRP A 246 -17.18 20.32 -8.34
C TRP A 246 -18.34 20.59 -7.36
N PRO A 247 -18.75 21.87 -7.20
CA PRO A 247 -19.68 22.31 -6.16
C PRO A 247 -21.14 21.87 -6.36
N GLU A 248 -21.42 21.01 -7.35
CA GLU A 248 -22.75 20.51 -7.67
C GLU A 248 -23.03 19.15 -7.02
N ALA A 249 -21.99 18.44 -6.59
CA ALA A 249 -22.08 17.15 -5.94
C ALA A 249 -21.51 17.21 -4.52
N LYS A 250 -22.07 16.41 -3.61
CA LYS A 250 -21.47 16.19 -2.30
C LYS A 250 -20.59 14.95 -2.33
N ARG A 251 -19.53 14.99 -1.54
CA ARG A 251 -18.54 13.92 -1.36
C ARG A 251 -18.29 13.67 0.12
N THR A 252 -18.00 12.42 0.45
CA THR A 252 -17.51 12.03 1.79
C THR A 252 -16.02 12.27 1.89
N TYR A 253 -15.60 12.99 2.92
CA TYR A 253 -14.21 13.27 3.27
C TYR A 253 -13.83 12.53 4.55
N ALA A 254 -12.53 12.27 4.73
CA ALA A 254 -11.96 11.93 6.03
C ALA A 254 -11.49 13.22 6.71
N ASP A 255 -12.05 13.50 7.89
CA ASP A 255 -11.66 14.63 8.74
C ASP A 255 -10.25 14.39 9.25
N ALA A 256 -9.27 15.15 8.73
CA ALA A 256 -7.86 14.82 8.88
C ALA A 256 -7.44 14.82 10.35
N SER A 257 -7.66 15.92 11.06
CA SER A 257 -7.25 16.06 12.47
C SER A 257 -7.96 15.07 13.41
N PRO A 258 -9.30 14.88 13.37
CA PRO A 258 -9.99 13.88 14.18
C PRO A 258 -9.63 12.44 13.81
N THR A 259 -9.41 12.13 12.52
CA THR A 259 -8.96 10.80 12.08
C THR A 259 -7.57 10.50 12.63
N TYR A 260 -6.63 11.44 12.47
CA TYR A 260 -5.26 11.25 12.97
C TYR A 260 -5.22 11.09 14.49
N LYS A 261 -5.99 11.90 15.23
CA LYS A 261 -6.14 11.74 16.67
C LYS A 261 -6.71 10.37 17.04
N HIS A 262 -7.73 9.91 16.33
CA HIS A 262 -8.30 8.57 16.57
C HIS A 262 -7.29 7.45 16.32
N LEU A 263 -6.51 7.55 15.24
CA LEU A 263 -5.44 6.62 14.91
C LEU A 263 -4.34 6.60 15.99
N LEU A 264 -3.93 7.77 16.48
CA LEU A 264 -2.94 7.85 17.57
C LEU A 264 -3.45 7.21 18.86
N GLU A 265 -4.70 7.46 19.24
CA GLU A 265 -5.32 6.91 20.45
C GLU A 265 -5.41 5.38 20.41
N LYS A 266 -5.74 4.79 19.26
CA LYS A 266 -5.98 3.35 19.11
C LYS A 266 -4.73 2.57 18.67
N TYR A 267 -3.89 3.16 17.83
CA TYR A 267 -2.77 2.48 17.15
C TYR A 267 -1.44 3.24 17.21
N GLY A 268 -1.33 4.31 17.99
CA GLY A 268 -0.10 5.10 18.09
C GLY A 268 1.12 4.29 18.58
N ARG A 269 0.90 3.12 19.20
CA ARG A 269 1.94 2.11 19.43
C ARG A 269 2.02 1.17 18.23
N SER A 270 2.90 1.48 17.29
CA SER A 270 3.13 0.64 16.11
C SER A 270 3.63 -0.77 16.49
N PRO A 271 3.17 -1.84 15.79
CA PRO A 271 3.78 -3.16 15.90
C PRO A 271 5.16 -3.24 15.21
N ALA A 272 5.46 -2.28 14.32
CA ALA A 272 6.73 -2.14 13.63
C ALA A 272 7.50 -0.90 14.16
N ASP A 273 8.42 -0.33 13.39
CA ASP A 273 9.08 0.93 13.76
C ASP A 273 8.20 2.14 13.50
N ILE A 274 7.32 2.05 12.49
CA ILE A 274 6.31 3.06 12.13
C ILE A 274 5.07 2.39 11.53
N THR A 275 3.89 2.90 11.86
CA THR A 275 2.65 2.55 11.14
C THR A 275 2.34 3.63 10.10
N VAL A 276 2.02 3.20 8.88
CA VAL A 276 1.49 4.06 7.81
C VAL A 276 0.02 3.71 7.61
N ALA A 277 -0.87 4.59 8.03
CA ALA A 277 -2.30 4.50 7.79
C ALA A 277 -2.65 5.13 6.45
N VAL A 278 -3.32 4.39 5.58
CA VAL A 278 -3.68 4.80 4.23
C VAL A 278 -5.19 4.78 4.08
N THR A 279 -5.78 5.93 3.76
CA THR A 279 -7.22 6.03 3.46
C THR A 279 -7.48 6.20 1.97
N GLY A 280 -8.55 5.58 1.48
CA GLY A 280 -9.08 5.81 0.13
C GLY A 280 -9.91 7.08 0.00
N LEU A 281 -10.23 7.76 1.11
CA LEU A 281 -10.95 9.04 1.12
C LEU A 281 -9.99 10.21 0.93
N ILE A 282 -10.54 11.34 0.47
CA ILE A 282 -9.79 12.60 0.51
C ILE A 282 -9.77 13.11 1.94
N LEU A 283 -8.57 13.48 2.40
CA LEU A 283 -8.34 14.12 3.68
C LEU A 283 -8.67 15.62 3.59
N ALA A 284 -9.43 16.10 4.54
CA ALA A 284 -9.69 17.53 4.69
C ALA A 284 -10.00 17.87 6.16
N ASP A 285 -9.70 19.09 6.58
CA ASP A 285 -10.17 19.60 7.88
C ASP A 285 -11.56 20.21 7.75
N ASN A 286 -12.47 19.79 8.63
CA ASN A 286 -13.84 20.28 8.67
C ASN A 286 -13.94 21.65 9.38
N TYR A 287 -13.49 22.72 8.69
CA TYR A 287 -13.65 24.09 9.14
C TYR A 287 -15.01 24.70 8.73
N GLU A 288 -15.46 25.70 9.47
CA GLU A 288 -16.72 26.43 9.18
C GLU A 288 -16.74 27.05 7.78
N TYR A 289 -15.57 27.44 7.25
CA TYR A 289 -15.40 27.88 5.86
C TYR A 289 -14.71 26.80 5.03
N PHE A 290 -15.51 25.95 4.38
CA PHE A 290 -15.02 24.86 3.55
C PHE A 290 -14.65 25.33 2.14
N SER A 291 -13.36 25.60 1.93
CA SER A 291 -12.81 26.00 0.63
C SER A 291 -11.47 25.30 0.43
N TYR A 292 -11.21 24.79 -0.77
CA TYR A 292 -10.03 23.98 -1.14
C TYR A 292 -8.73 24.45 -0.49
N ASN A 293 -8.42 25.74 -0.62
CA ASN A 293 -7.16 26.33 -0.16
C ASN A 293 -6.97 26.29 1.37
N TYR A 294 -8.03 26.09 2.15
CA TYR A 294 -8.00 26.15 3.62
C TYR A 294 -8.20 24.79 4.30
N VAL A 295 -8.71 23.80 3.57
CA VAL A 295 -9.16 22.53 4.16
C VAL A 295 -8.40 21.32 3.64
N ALA A 296 -7.73 21.42 2.50
CA ALA A 296 -7.14 20.25 1.85
C ALA A 296 -5.87 19.77 2.57
N VAL A 297 -5.91 18.54 3.07
CA VAL A 297 -4.79 17.84 3.71
C VAL A 297 -4.45 16.63 2.84
N LYS A 298 -3.17 16.23 2.75
CA LYS A 298 -2.75 15.04 1.99
C LYS A 298 -2.15 13.94 2.86
N GLY A 299 -1.60 14.34 3.99
CA GLY A 299 -1.09 13.45 5.00
C GLY A 299 -0.97 14.18 6.34
N GLN A 300 -0.63 13.42 7.37
CA GLN A 300 -0.33 13.96 8.68
C GLN A 300 0.63 13.04 9.43
N ALA A 301 1.65 13.64 10.03
CA ALA A 301 2.65 12.95 10.84
C ALA A 301 3.03 13.75 12.08
N ARG A 302 3.51 13.03 13.11
CA ARG A 302 4.19 13.62 14.25
C ARG A 302 5.67 13.74 13.95
N LEU A 303 6.22 14.89 14.32
CA LEU A 303 7.65 15.10 14.20
C LEU A 303 8.42 14.13 15.12
N GLY A 304 9.29 13.30 14.54
CA GLY A 304 10.05 12.28 15.26
C GLY A 304 9.18 11.11 15.77
N GLY A 305 8.24 10.65 14.95
CA GLY A 305 7.36 9.52 15.21
C GLY A 305 8.03 8.14 15.18
N VAL A 306 9.07 7.92 14.38
CA VAL A 306 9.71 6.60 14.22
C VAL A 306 10.20 6.07 15.57
N CYS A 307 9.84 4.80 15.86
CA CYS A 307 10.10 4.09 17.11
C CYS A 307 9.54 4.76 18.39
N HIS A 308 8.65 5.74 18.26
CA HIS A 308 8.01 6.32 19.42
C HIS A 308 6.98 5.37 20.04
N VAL A 309 6.88 5.36 21.38
CA VAL A 309 6.05 4.38 22.11
C VAL A 309 4.54 4.58 21.94
N ASN A 310 4.10 5.80 21.63
CA ASN A 310 2.69 6.21 21.66
C ASN A 310 2.22 6.99 20.42
N TYR A 311 3.11 7.34 19.49
CA TYR A 311 2.72 8.12 18.32
C TYR A 311 3.51 7.75 17.05
N SER A 312 3.95 6.50 16.96
CA SER A 312 4.63 5.99 15.78
C SER A 312 3.62 5.72 14.66
N MET A 313 3.13 6.80 14.05
CA MET A 313 2.07 6.80 13.06
C MET A 313 2.25 7.94 12.05
N VAL A 314 2.06 7.59 10.79
CA VAL A 314 1.85 8.50 9.65
C VAL A 314 0.49 8.18 9.05
N MET A 315 -0.25 9.19 8.61
CA MET A 315 -1.49 9.03 7.84
C MET A 315 -1.33 9.68 6.47
N VAL A 316 -1.80 9.02 5.41
CA VAL A 316 -1.83 9.57 4.04
C VAL A 316 -3.12 9.19 3.33
N GLU A 317 -3.59 10.03 2.42
CA GLU A 317 -4.59 9.62 1.43
C GLU A 317 -3.93 8.94 0.23
N ASP A 318 -4.65 7.99 -0.38
CA ASP A 318 -4.25 7.41 -1.65
C ASP A 318 -5.48 7.03 -2.46
N VAL A 319 -5.47 7.38 -3.75
CA VAL A 319 -6.43 6.80 -4.69
C VAL A 319 -5.94 5.40 -5.05
N PRO A 320 -6.68 4.31 -4.73
CA PRO A 320 -6.18 2.96 -4.98
C PRO A 320 -5.80 2.74 -6.45
N MET A 321 -4.73 1.97 -6.67
CA MET A 321 -4.13 1.69 -7.99
C MET A 321 -3.47 2.89 -8.70
N SER A 322 -3.48 4.10 -8.11
CA SER A 322 -2.93 5.31 -8.72
C SER A 322 -1.43 5.53 -8.44
N PHE A 323 -0.94 4.98 -7.33
CA PHE A 323 0.35 5.33 -6.71
C PHE A 323 0.45 6.83 -6.39
N GLY A 324 -0.64 7.45 -5.95
CA GLY A 324 -0.71 8.87 -5.61
C GLY A 324 0.07 9.18 -4.34
N MET A 325 -0.03 8.32 -3.33
CA MET A 325 0.68 8.50 -2.05
C MET A 325 2.21 8.50 -2.19
N VAL A 326 2.77 8.01 -3.30
CA VAL A 326 4.22 8.03 -3.57
C VAL A 326 4.80 9.45 -3.57
N SER A 327 3.95 10.47 -3.78
CA SER A 327 4.34 11.88 -3.70
C SER A 327 4.24 12.50 -2.31
N VAL A 328 3.48 11.89 -1.40
CA VAL A 328 3.13 12.45 -0.09
C VAL A 328 3.80 11.67 1.04
N LEU A 329 3.77 10.33 0.96
CA LEU A 329 4.32 9.44 1.98
C LEU A 329 5.81 9.72 2.31
N PRO A 330 6.70 10.04 1.34
CA PRO A 330 8.08 10.45 1.66
C PRO A 330 8.15 11.72 2.51
N HIS A 331 7.24 12.69 2.30
CA HIS A 331 7.18 13.90 3.09
C HIS A 331 6.82 13.58 4.54
N GLU A 332 5.74 12.83 4.73
CA GLU A 332 5.25 12.47 6.06
C GLU A 332 6.22 11.56 6.83
N LEU A 333 6.90 10.64 6.14
CA LEU A 333 7.97 9.85 6.72
C LEU A 333 9.18 10.72 7.07
N GLY A 334 9.45 11.80 6.33
CA GLY A 334 10.44 12.82 6.66
C GLY A 334 10.15 13.48 8.01
N HIS A 335 8.90 13.91 8.23
CA HIS A 335 8.45 14.37 9.54
C HIS A 335 8.61 13.29 10.61
N ALA A 336 8.18 12.06 10.35
CA ALA A 336 8.33 10.96 11.28
C ALA A 336 9.81 10.65 11.63
N LEU A 337 10.73 10.92 10.72
CA LEU A 337 12.18 10.84 10.90
C LEU A 337 12.80 12.13 11.46
N GLY A 338 11.99 13.12 11.82
CA GLY A 338 12.41 14.32 12.55
C GLY A 338 12.82 15.51 11.68
N ALA A 339 12.65 15.45 10.35
CA ALA A 339 12.82 16.64 9.52
C ALA A 339 11.57 17.53 9.63
N PRO A 340 11.68 18.79 10.09
CA PRO A 340 10.60 19.75 9.92
C PRO A 340 10.54 20.21 8.45
N HIS A 341 9.56 21.04 8.11
CA HIS A 341 9.52 21.68 6.79
C HIS A 341 10.79 22.50 6.52
N ASP A 342 11.21 22.56 5.26
CA ASP A 342 12.36 23.36 4.84
C ASP A 342 12.14 24.85 5.16
N GLY A 343 13.08 25.45 5.87
CA GLY A 343 12.95 26.80 6.44
C GLY A 343 12.78 26.83 7.96
N LEU A 344 12.38 25.69 8.55
CA LEU A 344 12.26 25.52 9.99
C LEU A 344 13.48 24.81 10.57
N THR A 345 13.61 24.83 11.90
CA THR A 345 14.73 24.19 12.61
C THR A 345 14.26 23.58 13.93
N GLU A 346 14.57 22.30 14.14
CA GLU A 346 14.30 21.56 15.38
C GLU A 346 15.58 21.00 16.02
N MET A 347 15.77 21.18 17.33
CA MET A 347 16.98 20.75 18.05
C MET A 347 16.87 19.32 18.62
N TRP A 348 17.21 18.34 17.78
CA TRP A 348 17.25 16.93 18.19
C TRP A 348 18.46 16.50 18.98
N ASN A 349 19.64 17.07 18.76
CA ASN A 349 20.81 16.65 19.52
C ASN A 349 21.75 17.85 19.69
N ALA A 350 22.09 18.18 20.95
CA ALA A 350 22.98 19.31 21.22
C ALA A 350 24.40 19.07 20.68
N ASN A 351 24.79 17.80 20.47
CA ASN A 351 26.08 17.41 19.92
C ASN A 351 26.08 17.31 18.39
N LEU A 352 24.89 17.28 17.76
CA LEU A 352 24.70 17.34 16.31
C LEU A 352 23.62 18.41 16.04
N PRO A 353 23.95 19.69 16.29
CA PRO A 353 22.99 20.76 16.06
C PRO A 353 22.69 20.84 14.56
N PRO A 354 21.41 20.98 14.17
CA PRO A 354 21.07 21.23 12.78
C PRO A 354 21.67 22.57 12.32
N ARG A 355 21.87 22.72 11.01
CA ARG A 355 22.16 24.02 10.42
C ARG A 355 21.03 25.02 10.67
N ASN A 356 21.42 26.28 10.83
CA ASN A 356 20.48 27.38 11.07
C ASN A 356 20.20 28.19 9.78
N ASP A 357 20.83 27.84 8.67
CA ASP A 357 20.73 28.53 7.38
C ASP A 357 19.90 27.73 6.35
N CYS A 358 18.89 27.01 6.83
CA CYS A 358 17.91 26.30 6.00
C CYS A 358 17.06 27.32 5.23
N ARG A 359 17.52 27.70 4.03
CA ARG A 359 16.86 28.72 3.21
C ARG A 359 15.56 28.17 2.61
N GLN A 360 14.48 28.93 2.76
CA GLN A 360 13.24 28.76 2.01
C GLN A 360 13.20 29.83 0.91
N GLY A 361 13.15 29.45 -0.37
CA GLY A 361 13.07 30.46 -1.44
C GLY A 361 12.98 29.93 -2.87
N LYS A 362 12.17 30.60 -3.68
CA LYS A 362 11.77 30.25 -5.06
C LYS A 362 12.87 30.03 -6.14
N PRO A 363 14.18 30.32 -5.96
CA PRO A 363 15.19 29.81 -6.89
C PRO A 363 15.74 28.42 -6.52
N TYR A 364 15.43 27.86 -5.34
CA TYR A 364 16.16 26.75 -4.74
C TYR A 364 15.27 25.60 -4.21
N GLY A 365 14.53 24.95 -5.11
CA GLY A 365 14.22 23.53 -4.97
C GLY A 365 12.80 23.20 -4.48
N HIS A 366 12.06 22.50 -5.34
CA HIS A 366 10.92 21.68 -4.95
C HIS A 366 11.47 20.44 -4.21
N PHE A 367 11.93 20.62 -2.97
CA PHE A 367 12.42 19.55 -2.09
C PHE A 367 11.25 18.87 -1.39
N ILE A 368 11.44 17.60 -1.03
CA ILE A 368 10.38 16.78 -0.44
C ILE A 368 9.73 17.48 0.77
N MET A 369 10.50 18.13 1.65
CA MET A 369 9.99 18.80 2.87
C MET A 369 9.52 20.25 2.65
N HIS A 370 9.27 20.68 1.42
CA HIS A 370 8.72 22.01 1.16
C HIS A 370 7.28 22.11 1.70
N PRO A 371 6.92 23.16 2.45
CA PRO A 371 5.64 23.23 3.19
C PRO A 371 4.39 23.41 2.32
N SER A 372 4.54 23.95 1.10
CA SER A 372 3.40 24.28 0.22
C SER A 372 3.38 23.58 -1.14
N GLU A 373 4.51 22.98 -1.50
CA GLU A 373 4.80 22.40 -2.81
C GLU A 373 5.80 21.25 -2.58
N PRO A 374 5.42 20.23 -1.79
CA PRO A 374 6.32 19.13 -1.49
C PRO A 374 6.87 18.55 -2.79
N GLY A 375 8.19 18.54 -2.84
CA GLY A 375 8.96 18.03 -3.95
C GLY A 375 8.75 16.54 -4.15
N ASN A 376 8.99 16.08 -5.37
CA ASN A 376 8.92 14.67 -5.70
C ASN A 376 10.30 14.08 -6.09
N GLY A 377 11.36 14.85 -5.82
CA GLY A 377 12.74 14.55 -6.18
C GLY A 377 13.56 14.10 -4.99
N GLU A 378 14.19 15.06 -4.31
CA GLU A 378 15.20 14.82 -3.27
C GLU A 378 14.91 15.60 -1.99
N PHE A 379 15.57 15.19 -0.90
CA PHE A 379 15.58 15.93 0.36
C PHE A 379 16.62 17.05 0.33
N SER A 380 16.31 18.17 1.00
CA SER A 380 17.33 19.19 1.22
C SER A 380 18.41 18.68 2.18
N ASP A 381 19.60 19.29 2.14
CA ASP A 381 20.66 18.99 3.10
C ASP A 381 20.20 19.25 4.56
N CYS A 382 19.32 20.24 4.76
CA CYS A 382 18.74 20.51 6.07
C CYS A 382 17.84 19.37 6.54
N SER A 383 16.95 18.87 5.68
CA SER A 383 16.10 17.73 6.03
C SER A 383 16.95 16.52 6.40
N LYS A 384 18.01 16.23 5.62
CA LYS A 384 18.94 15.13 5.87
C LYS A 384 19.66 15.27 7.22
N GLU A 385 20.17 16.44 7.54
CA GLU A 385 20.83 16.70 8.83
C GLU A 385 19.87 16.58 10.02
N HIS A 386 18.62 17.05 9.87
CA HIS A 386 17.59 16.87 10.90
C HIS A 386 17.28 15.39 11.13
N MET A 387 17.14 14.60 10.05
CA MET A 387 16.95 13.15 10.15
C MET A 387 18.13 12.49 10.87
N SER A 388 19.37 12.77 10.47
CA SER A 388 20.57 12.26 11.15
C SER A 388 20.59 12.63 12.63
N ALA A 389 20.29 13.89 12.96
CA ALA A 389 20.27 14.37 14.34
C ALA A 389 19.17 13.67 15.17
N PHE A 390 17.97 13.47 14.61
CA PHE A 390 16.89 12.73 15.27
C PHE A 390 17.25 11.26 15.47
N ILE A 391 17.71 10.59 14.41
CA ILE A 391 18.10 9.17 14.44
C ILE A 391 19.21 8.95 15.48
N SER A 392 20.13 9.90 15.63
CA SER A 392 21.17 9.85 16.66
C SER A 392 20.63 9.83 18.10
N THR A 393 19.34 10.07 18.32
CA THR A 393 18.70 10.03 19.64
C THR A 393 17.87 8.77 19.89
N LEU A 394 17.69 7.95 18.86
CA LEU A 394 16.88 6.74 18.96
C LEU A 394 17.57 5.68 19.83
N PRO A 395 16.81 4.89 20.61
CA PRO A 395 17.38 3.81 21.40
C PRO A 395 17.91 2.70 20.49
N GLU A 396 18.94 1.96 20.93
CA GLU A 396 19.49 0.82 20.17
C GLU A 396 18.45 -0.22 19.77
N SER A 397 17.36 -0.36 20.54
CA SER A 397 16.27 -1.27 20.20
C SER A 397 15.57 -0.92 18.89
N CYS A 398 15.60 0.35 18.47
CA CYS A 398 15.04 0.83 17.21
C CYS A 398 15.88 0.38 16.00
N PHE A 399 17.18 0.13 16.19
CA PHE A 399 18.06 -0.34 15.12
C PHE A 399 18.08 -1.86 14.99
N LYS A 400 17.34 -2.58 15.84
CA LYS A 400 17.26 -4.04 15.84
C LYS A 400 15.96 -4.46 15.18
N LEU A 401 16.07 -5.10 14.01
CA LEU A 401 14.94 -5.70 13.30
C LEU A 401 14.11 -6.59 14.24
N LYS A 402 12.82 -6.25 14.41
CA LYS A 402 11.85 -7.03 15.18
C LYS A 402 11.43 -8.28 14.41
N THR A 403 11.46 -8.24 13.07
CA THR A 403 11.20 -9.39 12.19
C THR A 403 12.15 -10.57 12.43
N LYS A 404 13.40 -10.33 12.86
CA LYS A 404 14.32 -11.41 13.29
C LYS A 404 13.93 -12.06 14.62
N LYS A 405 13.16 -11.38 15.48
CA LYS A 405 12.82 -11.84 16.83
C LYS A 405 11.54 -12.69 16.92
N ASN A 406 10.73 -12.73 15.87
CA ASN A 406 9.48 -13.51 15.83
C ASN A 406 9.52 -14.68 14.82
N CYS A 407 10.71 -15.14 14.46
CA CYS A 407 10.89 -16.37 13.69
C CYS A 407 11.67 -17.44 14.48
N THR A 408 11.48 -17.53 15.80
CA THR A 408 11.19 -18.85 16.34
C THR A 408 9.75 -19.11 15.99
N THR A 409 9.53 -19.83 14.89
CA THR A 409 8.26 -20.51 14.64
C THR A 409 7.97 -21.40 15.84
N GLU A 410 7.30 -20.89 16.87
CA GLU A 410 6.15 -21.64 17.33
C GLU A 410 5.24 -21.64 16.12
N VAL A 411 5.29 -22.77 15.40
CA VAL A 411 4.52 -22.93 14.19
C VAL A 411 3.07 -22.80 14.64
N LYS A 412 2.42 -21.67 14.35
CA LYS A 412 0.99 -21.56 14.58
C LYS A 412 0.34 -22.49 13.56
N GLU A 413 -0.59 -23.32 14.03
CA GLU A 413 -1.37 -24.20 13.17
C GLU A 413 -1.93 -23.41 11.97
N LEU A 414 -1.97 -24.03 10.80
CA LEU A 414 -2.57 -23.46 9.60
C LEU A 414 -4.02 -23.04 9.89
N PRO A 415 -4.50 -21.93 9.31
CA PRO A 415 -5.77 -21.30 9.68
C PRO A 415 -7.00 -22.22 9.53
N GLY A 416 -6.92 -23.23 8.68
CA GLY A 416 -7.96 -24.24 8.50
C GLY A 416 -8.00 -25.33 9.59
N VAL A 417 -7.01 -25.42 10.48
CA VAL A 417 -6.92 -26.46 11.53
C VAL A 417 -8.01 -26.27 12.60
N SER A 418 -8.29 -25.01 12.98
CA SER A 418 -9.30 -24.65 14.00
C SER A 418 -10.61 -24.15 13.40
N LEU A 419 -10.81 -24.32 12.09
CA LEU A 419 -11.89 -23.71 11.33
C LEU A 419 -13.20 -24.51 11.41
N ASN A 420 -14.31 -23.81 11.60
CA ASN A 420 -15.65 -24.37 11.53
C ASN A 420 -16.31 -24.05 10.16
N LEU A 421 -16.34 -25.02 9.25
CA LEU A 421 -16.91 -24.85 7.91
C LEU A 421 -18.41 -24.55 7.91
N THR A 422 -19.16 -25.02 8.91
CA THR A 422 -20.58 -24.67 9.07
C THR A 422 -20.72 -23.17 9.31
N LYS A 423 -19.82 -22.58 10.11
CA LYS A 423 -19.82 -21.13 10.35
C LYS A 423 -19.52 -20.33 9.08
N ILE A 424 -18.66 -20.83 8.21
CA ILE A 424 -18.41 -20.21 6.90
C ILE A 424 -19.68 -20.27 6.03
N CYS A 425 -20.41 -21.38 6.05
CA CYS A 425 -21.68 -21.47 5.33
C CYS A 425 -22.75 -20.52 5.89
N GLU A 426 -22.83 -20.35 7.21
CA GLU A 426 -23.70 -19.36 7.85
C GLU A 426 -23.44 -17.95 7.35
N ILE A 427 -22.15 -17.57 7.23
CA ILE A 427 -21.73 -16.25 6.77
C ILE A 427 -21.97 -16.09 5.26
N ALA A 428 -21.59 -17.09 4.46
CA ALA A 428 -21.68 -17.02 3.00
C ALA A 428 -23.12 -17.08 2.49
N HIS A 429 -24.01 -17.77 3.19
CA HIS A 429 -25.39 -18.00 2.79
C HIS A 429 -26.36 -17.78 3.96
N PRO A 430 -26.50 -16.54 4.48
CA PRO A 430 -27.26 -16.27 5.71
C PRO A 430 -28.76 -16.54 5.60
N ASN A 431 -29.27 -16.71 4.37
CA ASN A 431 -30.69 -16.98 4.08
C ASN A 431 -31.01 -18.46 3.89
N PHE A 432 -30.03 -19.36 4.04
CA PHE A 432 -30.27 -20.80 4.02
C PHE A 432 -31.08 -21.21 5.25
N LEU A 433 -32.03 -22.14 5.06
CA LEU A 433 -32.90 -22.65 6.12
C LEU A 433 -32.12 -23.55 7.10
N GLU A 434 -31.14 -24.27 6.56
CA GLU A 434 -30.15 -25.09 7.28
C GLU A 434 -28.79 -24.96 6.56
N TRP A 435 -27.68 -25.05 7.29
CA TRP A 435 -26.32 -25.02 6.72
C TRP A 435 -25.67 -26.38 6.82
N LYS A 436 -25.52 -27.05 5.67
CA LYS A 436 -24.81 -28.31 5.56
C LYS A 436 -23.61 -28.15 4.64
N VAL A 437 -22.46 -28.59 5.11
CA VAL A 437 -21.21 -28.59 4.34
C VAL A 437 -21.14 -29.87 3.53
N GLN A 438 -20.98 -29.75 2.21
CA GLN A 438 -20.77 -30.88 1.31
C GLN A 438 -19.40 -30.78 0.63
N TYR A 439 -18.49 -31.70 0.94
CA TYR A 439 -17.17 -31.74 0.31
C TYR A 439 -17.26 -32.19 -1.15
N ARG A 440 -16.59 -31.47 -2.05
CA ARG A 440 -16.50 -31.78 -3.49
C ARG A 440 -15.16 -32.39 -3.91
N GLY A 441 -14.21 -32.48 -2.98
CA GLY A 441 -12.85 -32.98 -3.21
C GLY A 441 -11.88 -31.86 -3.61
N ASN A 442 -10.58 -32.16 -3.70
CA ASN A 442 -9.52 -31.20 -4.06
C ASN A 442 -9.61 -29.84 -3.34
N CYS A 443 -9.80 -29.88 -2.03
CA CYS A 443 -9.90 -28.67 -1.22
C CYS A 443 -11.07 -27.76 -1.57
N ARG A 444 -12.21 -28.37 -1.91
CA ARG A 444 -13.44 -27.65 -2.20
C ARG A 444 -14.64 -28.20 -1.46
N PHE A 445 -15.58 -27.33 -1.17
CA PHE A 445 -16.83 -27.64 -0.52
C PHE A 445 -17.95 -26.74 -1.04
N GLU A 446 -19.18 -27.20 -0.89
CA GLU A 446 -20.37 -26.41 -1.12
C GLU A 446 -21.15 -26.28 0.18
N CYS A 447 -21.87 -25.17 0.30
CA CYS A 447 -22.87 -25.00 1.34
C CYS A 447 -24.20 -25.39 0.75
N CYS A 448 -24.92 -26.29 1.41
CA CYS A 448 -26.21 -26.77 0.98
C CYS A 448 -27.27 -26.48 2.03
N SER A 449 -28.50 -26.32 1.54
CA SER A 449 -29.69 -26.08 2.35
C SER A 449 -30.89 -26.81 1.77
N ARG A 450 -31.91 -27.02 2.61
CA ARG A 450 -33.20 -27.52 2.13
C ARG A 450 -33.93 -26.42 1.38
N LEU A 451 -34.69 -26.81 0.36
CA LEU A 451 -35.53 -25.90 -0.42
C LEU A 451 -36.83 -25.52 0.30
N SER A 452 -37.34 -26.38 1.19
CA SER A 452 -38.58 -26.14 1.94
C SER A 452 -38.60 -26.90 3.26
N LEU A 453 -39.27 -26.33 4.27
CA LEU A 453 -39.53 -26.98 5.57
C LEU A 453 -40.70 -27.97 5.51
N ASN A 454 -41.52 -27.94 4.45
CA ASN A 454 -42.82 -28.63 4.37
C ASN A 454 -42.89 -29.76 3.33
N SER A 455 -41.80 -30.10 2.62
CA SER A 455 -41.80 -31.23 1.68
C SER A 455 -41.37 -32.52 2.39
N ASN A 456 -42.15 -33.60 2.21
CA ASN A 456 -41.75 -34.96 2.60
C ASN A 456 -40.66 -35.54 1.69
N GLU A 457 -40.28 -34.81 0.64
CA GLU A 457 -39.21 -35.12 -0.31
C GLU A 457 -38.01 -34.21 0.00
N TYR A 458 -36.85 -34.83 0.22
CA TYR A 458 -35.62 -34.16 0.68
C TYR A 458 -34.92 -33.46 -0.50
N GLU A 459 -35.51 -32.38 -1.03
CA GLU A 459 -34.89 -31.57 -2.08
C GLU A 459 -33.86 -30.59 -1.47
N GLU A 460 -32.58 -30.89 -1.69
CA GLU A 460 -31.42 -30.11 -1.25
C GLU A 460 -30.93 -29.23 -2.41
N THR A 461 -30.66 -27.96 -2.12
CA THR A 461 -29.98 -27.05 -3.04
C THR A 461 -28.62 -26.66 -2.48
N CYS A 462 -27.60 -26.64 -3.32
CA CYS A 462 -26.25 -26.26 -2.95
C CYS A 462 -25.88 -24.95 -3.65
N GLY A 463 -25.24 -24.04 -2.90
CA GLY A 463 -24.67 -22.80 -3.42
C GLY A 463 -23.42 -23.05 -4.25
N VAL A 464 -22.78 -21.96 -4.68
CA VAL A 464 -21.51 -22.01 -5.41
C VAL A 464 -20.40 -22.72 -4.61
N GLU A 465 -19.51 -23.39 -5.34
CA GLU A 465 -18.36 -24.09 -4.77
C GLU A 465 -17.34 -23.11 -4.17
N HIS A 466 -16.91 -23.40 -2.94
CA HIS A 466 -15.95 -22.63 -2.15
C HIS A 466 -14.66 -23.41 -1.94
N PHE A 467 -13.54 -22.70 -1.76
CA PHE A 467 -12.25 -23.31 -1.43
C PHE A 467 -12.09 -23.51 0.08
N LEU A 468 -11.56 -24.67 0.47
CA LEU A 468 -11.09 -24.92 1.83
C LEU A 468 -9.79 -24.13 2.07
N PRO A 469 -9.68 -23.37 3.17
CA PRO A 469 -8.44 -22.69 3.51
C PRO A 469 -7.36 -23.69 3.93
N ASP A 470 -6.11 -23.25 3.84
CA ASP A 470 -4.96 -24.09 4.18
C ASP A 470 -5.03 -24.53 5.65
N GLY A 471 -4.81 -25.82 5.89
CA GLY A 471 -4.95 -26.49 7.17
C GLY A 471 -6.26 -27.24 7.35
N ALA A 472 -7.30 -26.93 6.56
CA ALA A 472 -8.61 -27.56 6.70
C ALA A 472 -8.57 -29.03 6.30
N GLU A 473 -9.28 -29.88 7.03
CA GLU A 473 -9.37 -31.29 6.71
C GLU A 473 -10.10 -31.51 5.39
N CYS A 474 -9.49 -32.28 4.49
CA CYS A 474 -10.07 -32.66 3.19
C CYS A 474 -10.34 -34.17 3.08
N GLY A 475 -10.36 -34.86 4.22
CA GLY A 475 -10.71 -36.28 4.36
C GLY A 475 -9.53 -37.21 4.64
N HIS A 476 -9.78 -38.33 5.33
CA HIS A 476 -8.80 -39.39 5.60
C HIS A 476 -7.47 -38.92 6.25
N GLY A 477 -7.54 -37.96 7.17
CA GLY A 477 -6.36 -37.38 7.82
C GLY A 477 -5.49 -36.53 6.90
N LYS A 478 -6.02 -36.10 5.75
CA LYS A 478 -5.39 -35.17 4.81
C LYS A 478 -5.88 -33.75 5.10
N ARG A 479 -5.02 -32.79 4.81
CA ARG A 479 -5.32 -31.36 4.92
C ARG A 479 -5.14 -30.65 3.58
N CYS A 480 -5.71 -29.47 3.47
CA CYS A 480 -5.51 -28.57 2.35
C CYS A 480 -4.25 -27.75 2.55
N VAL A 481 -3.37 -27.73 1.56
CA VAL A 481 -2.25 -26.78 1.49
C VAL A 481 -2.14 -26.32 0.06
N ARG A 482 -2.17 -25.00 -0.17
CA ARG A 482 -2.12 -24.37 -1.50
C ARG A 482 -3.17 -24.95 -2.46
N GLY A 483 -4.38 -25.15 -1.95
CA GLY A 483 -5.52 -25.69 -2.72
C GLY A 483 -5.39 -27.16 -3.13
N THR A 484 -4.42 -27.90 -2.60
CA THR A 484 -4.23 -29.33 -2.86
C THR A 484 -4.50 -30.16 -1.60
N CYS A 485 -5.27 -31.24 -1.76
CA CYS A 485 -5.57 -32.15 -0.65
C CYS A 485 -4.47 -33.23 -0.54
N GLY A 486 -3.73 -33.22 0.57
CA GLY A 486 -2.58 -34.11 0.78
C GLY A 486 -2.32 -34.43 2.24
N TYR A 487 -1.36 -35.32 2.49
CA TYR A 487 -0.92 -35.60 3.85
C TYR A 487 -0.02 -34.46 4.32
N TYR A 488 -0.59 -33.58 5.13
CA TYR A 488 0.12 -32.47 5.77
C TYR A 488 -0.20 -32.47 7.25
N ASP A 489 0.76 -32.08 8.08
CA ASP A 489 0.48 -31.80 9.49
C ASP A 489 -0.31 -30.49 9.66
N GLU A 490 -0.65 -30.17 10.90
CA GLU A 490 -1.33 -28.93 11.27
C GLU A 490 -0.52 -27.67 10.93
N TYR A 491 0.72 -27.79 10.47
CA TYR A 491 1.61 -26.70 10.12
C TYR A 491 1.88 -26.59 8.61
N GLY A 492 1.34 -27.51 7.82
CA GLY A 492 1.51 -27.55 6.37
C GLY A 492 2.74 -28.31 5.88
N ALA A 493 3.47 -29.00 6.76
CA ALA A 493 4.60 -29.83 6.37
C ALA A 493 4.08 -31.19 5.83
N PRO A 494 4.66 -31.72 4.73
CA PRO A 494 4.28 -33.04 4.21
C PRO A 494 4.48 -34.12 5.26
N THR A 495 3.47 -34.96 5.45
CA THR A 495 3.53 -36.13 6.34
C THR A 495 3.37 -37.41 5.53
N THR A 496 3.85 -38.53 6.09
CA THR A 496 3.59 -39.85 5.51
C THR A 496 2.21 -40.34 5.94
N PRO A 497 1.52 -41.16 5.11
CA PRO A 497 0.26 -41.78 5.52
C PRO A 497 0.50 -42.58 6.80
N ARG A 498 -0.29 -42.35 7.85
CA ARG A 498 -0.27 -43.23 9.03
C ARG A 498 -0.61 -44.65 8.54
N GLN A 499 0.35 -45.57 8.64
CA GLN A 499 0.07 -46.99 8.45
C GLN A 499 -0.96 -47.39 9.50
N ALA A 500 -2.10 -47.91 9.04
CA ALA A 500 -3.12 -48.43 9.94
C ALA A 500 -2.52 -49.56 10.78
N ALA A 501 -2.56 -49.38 12.10
CA ALA A 501 -2.33 -50.46 13.07
C ALA A 501 -3.62 -51.27 13.23
#